data_AF-A0A8H3SFR3-F1
#
_entry.id   AF-A0A8H3SFR3-F1
#
_cell.length_a   1.000
_cell.length_b   1.000
_cell.length_c   1.000
_cell.angle_alpha   90.00
_cell.angle_beta   90.00
_cell.angle_gamma   90.00
#
_symmetry.space_group_name_H-M   'P 1'
#
loop_
_entity.id
_entity.type
_entity.pdbx_description
1 polymer ?
#
loop_
_entity_poly.entity_id
_entity_poly.type
_entity_poly.pdbx_seq_one_letter_code
_entity_poly.pdbx_strand_id
1 'polypeptide(L)'
;MRISKRLADITFAYDSAEELREHDIDVHNLCIKCERYFVNKNNFEMHQQKHQPRTVECCVCYKTFKSFSGVLIHLESGGCSSNITEDNLDDLARECYQSRKYINDELEDGGWLYTCPHCVTEFSKLSALYQHAEDVPSCSYLAKDEGCLAKLERFIFRNLE
;
A
#
# COMPACT_ATOMS: atom_id res chain seq x y z
N MET A 1 -40.61 12.32 -11.71
CA MET A 1 -40.47 11.33 -12.79
C MET A 1 -39.57 10.23 -12.23
N ARG A 2 -40.10 9.01 -12.02
CA ARG A 2 -39.37 7.93 -11.33
C ARG A 2 -38.47 7.17 -12.30
N ILE A 3 -37.27 6.82 -11.87
CA ILE A 3 -36.30 6.07 -12.68
C ILE A 3 -36.33 4.62 -12.22
N SER A 4 -36.56 3.69 -13.16
CA SER A 4 -36.63 2.26 -12.90
C SER A 4 -35.43 1.54 -13.53
N LYS A 5 -34.68 0.79 -12.72
CA LYS A 5 -33.61 -0.10 -13.19
C LYS A 5 -34.00 -1.54 -12.87
N ARG A 6 -33.89 -2.45 -13.85
CA ARG A 6 -34.18 -3.88 -13.68
C ARG A 6 -32.89 -4.63 -13.34
N LEU A 7 -32.78 -5.13 -12.12
CA LEU A 7 -31.79 -6.15 -11.74
C LEU A 7 -32.51 -7.20 -10.89
N ALA A 8 -32.45 -8.46 -11.33
CA ALA A 8 -32.98 -9.66 -10.66
C ALA A 8 -34.39 -9.48 -10.02
N ASP A 9 -35.44 -9.57 -10.85
CA ASP A 9 -36.85 -9.81 -10.49
C ASP A 9 -37.55 -8.90 -9.45
N ILE A 10 -36.94 -7.79 -9.03
CA ILE A 10 -37.60 -6.76 -8.21
C ILE A 10 -37.40 -5.39 -8.84
N THR A 11 -38.50 -4.66 -9.07
CA THR A 11 -38.47 -3.28 -9.60
C THR A 11 -38.42 -2.31 -8.43
N PHE A 12 -37.22 -1.82 -8.10
CA PHE A 12 -37.10 -0.66 -7.21
C PHE A 12 -37.36 0.61 -8.02
N ALA A 13 -38.27 1.44 -7.50
CA ALA A 13 -38.52 2.78 -8.03
C ALA A 13 -37.73 3.77 -7.18
N TYR A 14 -36.82 4.51 -7.83
CA TYR A 14 -36.06 5.58 -7.19
C TYR A 14 -36.72 6.92 -7.52
N ASP A 15 -36.82 7.79 -6.53
CA ASP A 15 -37.49 9.08 -6.65
C ASP A 15 -36.58 10.13 -7.33
N SER A 16 -35.25 9.89 -7.39
CA SER A 16 -34.29 10.69 -8.15
C SER A 16 -33.16 9.89 -8.82
N ALA A 17 -32.42 10.55 -9.74
CA ALA A 17 -31.20 10.00 -10.34
C ALA A 17 -30.02 9.92 -9.37
N GLU A 18 -30.03 10.75 -8.32
CA GLU A 18 -29.03 10.77 -7.27
C GLU A 18 -29.18 9.54 -6.36
N GLU A 19 -30.40 9.27 -5.90
CA GLU A 19 -30.73 8.07 -5.12
C GLU A 19 -30.39 6.77 -5.85
N LEU A 20 -30.67 6.71 -7.17
CA LEU A 20 -30.29 5.54 -7.96
C LEU A 20 -28.76 5.39 -8.05
N ARG A 21 -28.03 6.51 -8.12
CA ARG A 21 -26.56 6.48 -8.19
C ARG A 21 -25.95 6.02 -6.86
N GLU A 22 -26.49 6.48 -5.73
CA GLU A 22 -26.10 6.00 -4.40
C GLU A 22 -26.37 4.50 -4.25
N HIS A 23 -27.55 4.04 -4.66
CA HIS A 23 -27.87 2.61 -4.70
C HIS A 23 -26.88 1.83 -5.57
N ASP A 24 -26.55 2.33 -6.76
CA ASP A 24 -25.59 1.66 -7.65
C ASP A 24 -24.17 1.60 -7.05
N ILE A 25 -23.75 2.63 -6.29
CA ILE A 25 -22.48 2.65 -5.57
C ILE A 25 -22.47 1.59 -4.47
N ASP A 26 -23.51 1.57 -3.63
CA ASP A 26 -23.54 0.75 -2.42
C ASP A 26 -23.90 -0.72 -2.71
N VAL A 27 -24.78 -0.97 -3.68
CA VAL A 27 -25.36 -2.30 -3.95
C VAL A 27 -24.74 -2.95 -5.18
N HIS A 28 -24.39 -2.17 -6.21
CA HIS A 28 -23.87 -2.68 -7.49
C HIS A 28 -22.40 -2.38 -7.73
N ASN A 29 -21.69 -1.92 -6.68
CA ASN A 29 -20.26 -1.65 -6.70
C ASN A 29 -19.86 -0.72 -7.86
N LEU A 30 -20.63 0.35 -8.09
CA LEU A 30 -20.34 1.33 -9.13
C LEU A 30 -19.11 2.18 -8.78
N CYS A 31 -18.13 2.20 -9.67
CA CYS A 31 -17.02 3.15 -9.57
C CYS A 31 -17.43 4.53 -10.09
N ILE A 32 -17.52 5.52 -9.20
CA ILE A 32 -17.87 6.90 -9.56
C ILE A 32 -16.85 7.58 -10.47
N LYS A 33 -15.60 7.11 -10.49
CA LYS A 33 -14.51 7.74 -11.27
C LYS A 33 -14.53 7.36 -12.75
N CYS A 34 -15.03 6.17 -13.07
CA CYS A 34 -15.09 5.67 -14.45
C CYS A 34 -16.43 5.05 -14.84
N GLU A 35 -17.45 5.22 -13.99
CA GLU A 35 -18.83 4.76 -14.16
C GLU A 35 -18.97 3.26 -14.49
N ARG A 36 -18.03 2.44 -13.99
CA ARG A 36 -18.00 1.00 -14.23
C ARG A 36 -18.57 0.20 -13.07
N TYR A 37 -19.41 -0.78 -13.39
CA TYR A 37 -19.97 -1.74 -12.43
C TYR A 37 -19.05 -2.96 -12.25
N PHE A 38 -19.10 -3.54 -11.05
CA PHE A 38 -18.33 -4.71 -10.69
C PHE A 38 -19.23 -5.77 -10.06
N VAL A 39 -19.01 -7.02 -10.46
CA VAL A 39 -19.84 -8.17 -10.05
C VAL A 39 -19.81 -8.43 -8.54
N ASN A 40 -18.72 -8.07 -7.87
CA ASN A 40 -18.58 -8.22 -6.43
C ASN A 40 -17.66 -7.14 -5.83
N LYS A 41 -17.73 -7.01 -4.51
CA LYS A 41 -16.99 -6.02 -3.73
C LYS A 41 -15.47 -6.17 -3.86
N ASN A 42 -14.94 -7.40 -3.83
CA ASN A 42 -13.50 -7.63 -3.94
C ASN A 42 -12.93 -7.10 -5.29
N ASN A 43 -13.60 -7.41 -6.40
CA ASN A 43 -13.21 -6.91 -7.73
C ASN A 43 -13.27 -5.38 -7.81
N PHE A 44 -14.25 -4.78 -7.13
CA PHE A 44 -14.39 -3.34 -7.02
C PHE A 44 -13.26 -2.70 -6.19
N GLU A 45 -12.95 -3.24 -5.01
CA GLU A 45 -11.87 -2.77 -4.15
C GLU A 45 -10.51 -2.85 -4.87
N MET A 46 -10.23 -3.98 -5.53
CA MET A 46 -9.03 -4.12 -6.37
C MET A 46 -9.00 -3.11 -7.53
N HIS A 47 -10.16 -2.82 -8.14
CA HIS A 47 -10.25 -1.81 -9.18
C HIS A 47 -9.98 -0.40 -8.63
N GLN A 48 -10.51 -0.06 -7.45
CA GLN A 48 -10.32 1.25 -6.83
C GLN A 48 -8.84 1.58 -6.61
N GLN A 49 -7.99 0.57 -6.39
CA GLN A 49 -6.54 0.73 -6.32
C GLN A 49 -5.98 1.42 -7.57
N LYS A 50 -6.56 1.24 -8.76
CA LYS A 50 -6.11 1.91 -10.00
C LYS A 50 -6.31 3.42 -9.98
N HIS A 51 -7.26 3.88 -9.16
CA HIS A 51 -7.60 5.28 -9.02
C HIS A 51 -6.97 5.96 -7.80
N GLN A 52 -6.15 5.23 -7.03
CA GLN A 52 -5.38 5.85 -5.96
C GLN A 52 -4.34 6.80 -6.56
N PRO A 53 -4.25 8.04 -6.05
CA PRO A 53 -3.24 8.98 -6.49
C PRO A 53 -1.84 8.45 -6.15
N ARG A 54 -0.85 8.87 -6.95
CA ARG A 54 0.56 8.56 -6.68
C ARG A 54 1.20 9.78 -6.02
N THR A 55 1.28 9.76 -4.70
CA THR A 55 1.71 10.91 -3.88
C THR A 55 3.09 10.74 -3.28
N VAL A 56 3.67 9.54 -3.33
CA VAL A 56 5.00 9.27 -2.78
C VAL A 56 6.01 9.36 -3.91
N GLU A 57 6.97 10.26 -3.78
CA GLU A 57 7.99 10.51 -4.80
C GLU A 57 9.30 9.81 -4.43
N CYS A 58 9.96 9.20 -5.41
CA CYS A 58 11.34 8.75 -5.26
C CYS A 58 12.27 9.97 -5.27
N CYS A 59 13.00 10.20 -4.18
CA CYS A 59 13.91 11.36 -4.02
C CYS A 59 15.03 11.42 -5.08
N VAL A 60 15.33 10.31 -5.76
CA VAL A 60 16.46 10.26 -6.72
C VAL A 60 16.01 10.45 -8.16
N CYS A 61 14.95 9.75 -8.59
CA CYS A 61 14.48 9.81 -9.98
C CYS A 61 13.16 10.59 -10.16
N TYR A 62 12.60 11.12 -9.07
CA TYR A 62 11.36 11.92 -9.02
C TYR A 62 10.11 11.21 -9.59
N LYS A 63 10.17 9.89 -9.75
CA LYS A 63 9.01 9.11 -10.16
C LYS A 63 8.06 8.95 -8.97
N THR A 64 6.76 9.07 -9.23
CA THR A 64 5.72 8.94 -8.19
C THR A 64 5.11 7.54 -8.13
N PHE A 65 4.77 7.14 -6.91
CA PHE A 65 4.24 5.84 -6.51
C PHE A 65 3.05 6.02 -5.56
N LYS A 66 2.25 4.96 -5.38
CA LYS A 66 1.05 4.98 -4.53
C LYS A 66 1.37 4.88 -3.03
N SER A 67 2.52 4.31 -2.71
CA SER A 67 2.94 3.97 -1.35
C SER A 67 4.46 3.97 -1.26
N PHE A 68 4.98 3.92 -0.03
CA PHE A 68 6.43 3.85 0.19
C PHE A 68 6.96 2.46 -0.16
N SER A 69 6.20 1.39 0.11
CA SER A 69 6.54 0.04 -0.41
C SER A 69 6.73 0.05 -1.93
N GLY A 70 5.94 0.82 -2.68
CA GLY A 70 6.10 0.97 -4.13
C GLY A 70 7.41 1.65 -4.55
N VAL A 71 7.90 2.61 -3.75
CA VAL A 71 9.23 3.23 -3.96
C VAL A 71 10.33 2.20 -3.68
N LEU A 72 10.23 1.45 -2.58
CA LEU A 72 11.21 0.42 -2.22
C LEU A 72 11.30 -0.67 -3.29
N ILE A 73 10.17 -1.21 -3.78
CA ILE A 73 10.14 -2.18 -4.88
C ILE A 73 10.85 -1.62 -6.12
N HIS A 74 10.64 -0.34 -6.43
CA HIS A 74 11.28 0.32 -7.56
C HIS A 74 12.80 0.42 -7.42
N LEU A 75 13.29 0.69 -6.21
CA LEU A 75 14.72 0.75 -5.90
C LEU A 75 15.33 -0.68 -5.88
N GLU A 76 14.74 -1.61 -5.14
CA GLU A 76 15.20 -3.01 -5.02
C GLU A 76 15.25 -3.74 -6.37
N SER A 77 14.30 -3.44 -7.28
CA SER A 77 14.27 -4.06 -8.62
C SER A 77 15.25 -3.46 -9.63
N GLY A 78 16.07 -2.47 -9.23
CA GLY A 78 16.93 -1.73 -10.15
C GLY A 78 16.15 -0.91 -11.18
N GLY A 79 14.87 -0.64 -10.91
CA GLY A 79 14.02 0.15 -11.80
C GLY A 79 14.32 1.65 -11.77
N CYS A 80 15.18 2.08 -10.83
CA CYS A 80 15.61 3.46 -10.69
C CYS A 80 16.79 3.77 -11.60
N SER A 81 16.88 5.02 -12.07
CA SER A 81 18.05 5.51 -12.78
C SER A 81 19.28 5.65 -11.88
N SER A 82 19.09 5.56 -10.56
CA SER A 82 20.16 5.51 -9.57
C SER A 82 20.75 4.11 -9.46
N ASN A 83 22.03 4.01 -9.11
CA ASN A 83 22.68 2.73 -8.76
C ASN A 83 22.32 2.24 -7.33
N ILE A 84 21.18 2.67 -6.78
CA ILE A 84 20.70 2.18 -5.48
C ILE A 84 20.27 0.73 -5.68
N THR A 85 20.84 -0.16 -4.87
CA THR A 85 20.52 -1.58 -4.84
C THR A 85 19.74 -1.93 -3.58
N GLU A 86 19.24 -3.16 -3.54
CA GLU A 86 18.71 -3.77 -2.32
C GLU A 86 19.71 -3.69 -1.15
N ASP A 87 20.99 -4.04 -1.38
CA ASP A 87 22.03 -3.99 -0.35
C ASP A 87 22.15 -2.59 0.27
N ASN A 88 22.05 -1.52 -0.54
CA ASN A 88 22.09 -0.15 -0.02
C ASN A 88 20.91 0.15 0.91
N LEU A 89 19.71 -0.36 0.60
CA LEU A 89 18.54 -0.18 1.45
C LEU A 89 18.64 -1.01 2.73
N ASP A 90 19.18 -2.21 2.64
CA ASP A 90 19.42 -3.08 3.79
C ASP A 90 20.45 -2.46 4.75
N ASP A 91 21.52 -1.88 4.22
CA ASP A 91 22.52 -1.16 5.01
C ASP A 91 21.89 0.03 5.73
N LEU A 92 21.11 0.87 5.03
CA LEU A 92 20.38 1.98 5.64
C LEU A 92 19.39 1.50 6.72
N ALA A 93 18.71 0.37 6.49
CA ALA A 93 17.78 -0.19 7.45
C ALA A 93 18.48 -0.68 8.73
N ARG A 94 19.69 -1.26 8.61
CA ARG A 94 20.54 -1.68 9.74
C ARG A 94 21.15 -0.50 10.50
N GLU A 95 21.56 0.54 9.80
CA GLU A 95 22.14 1.77 10.37
C GLU A 95 21.12 2.61 11.15
N CYS A 96 19.84 2.51 10.78
CA CYS A 96 18.79 3.22 11.48
C CYS A 96 18.74 2.82 12.97
N TYR A 97 18.64 3.80 13.86
CA TYR A 97 18.56 3.61 15.31
C TYR A 97 17.36 2.76 15.81
N GLN A 98 16.42 2.43 14.92
CA GLN A 98 15.28 1.54 15.22
C GLN A 98 15.50 0.10 14.72
N SER A 99 16.65 -0.23 14.11
CA SER A 99 16.93 -1.50 13.42
C SER A 99 16.54 -2.74 14.23
N ARG A 100 16.90 -2.80 15.51
CA ARG A 100 16.57 -3.92 16.41
C ARG A 100 15.08 -4.22 16.58
N LYS A 101 14.18 -3.33 16.16
CA LYS A 101 12.74 -3.56 16.23
C LYS A 101 12.23 -4.41 15.07
N TYR A 102 12.88 -4.33 13.92
CA TYR A 102 12.38 -4.91 12.68
C TYR A 102 13.43 -5.75 11.93
N ILE A 103 14.60 -5.97 12.52
CA ILE A 103 15.63 -6.89 12.01
C ILE A 103 15.77 -8.02 13.04
N ASN A 104 15.72 -9.26 12.54
CA ASN A 104 16.06 -10.48 13.25
C ASN A 104 17.33 -11.05 12.63
N ASP A 105 18.46 -10.96 13.32
CA ASP A 105 19.77 -11.49 12.93
C ASP A 105 20.23 -12.67 13.80
N GLU A 106 19.34 -13.20 14.64
CA GLU A 106 19.58 -14.35 15.53
C GLU A 106 19.12 -15.67 14.87
N LEU A 107 19.32 -15.82 13.56
CA LEU A 107 18.97 -17.02 12.81
C LEU A 107 20.03 -18.11 12.94
N GLU A 108 19.60 -19.38 12.91
CA GLU A 108 20.49 -20.54 13.10
C GLU A 108 21.58 -20.65 12.02
N ASP A 109 21.31 -20.17 10.81
CA ASP A 109 22.23 -20.18 9.68
C ASP A 109 23.19 -18.98 9.63
N GLY A 110 23.10 -18.07 10.63
CA GLY A 110 23.84 -16.81 10.66
C GLY A 110 23.35 -15.77 9.66
N GLY A 111 22.16 -15.99 9.07
CA GLY A 111 21.47 -15.03 8.24
C GLY A 111 20.69 -14.00 9.05
N TRP A 112 19.88 -13.21 8.36
CA TRP A 112 18.99 -12.24 8.97
C TRP A 112 17.74 -12.03 8.10
N LEU A 113 16.65 -11.59 8.73
CA LEU A 113 15.39 -11.25 8.06
C LEU A 113 14.80 -9.97 8.65
N TYR A 114 13.93 -9.34 7.87
CA TYR A 114 13.02 -8.33 8.39
C TYR A 114 11.89 -9.00 9.18
N THR A 115 11.47 -8.40 10.28
CA THR A 115 10.38 -8.91 11.11
C THR A 115 9.40 -7.79 11.43
N CYS A 116 8.10 -8.07 11.33
CA CYS A 116 7.09 -7.16 11.83
C CYS A 116 7.10 -7.14 13.37
N PRO A 117 7.38 -6.01 14.04
CA PRO A 117 7.44 -5.95 15.50
C PRO A 117 6.10 -6.23 16.20
N HIS A 118 4.98 -6.17 15.46
CA HIS A 118 3.65 -6.39 16.02
C HIS A 118 3.23 -7.87 15.97
N CYS A 119 3.27 -8.47 14.78
CA CYS A 119 2.77 -9.84 14.55
C CYS A 119 3.87 -10.87 14.30
N VAL A 120 5.15 -10.47 14.44
CA VAL A 120 6.35 -11.29 14.31
C VAL A 120 6.50 -12.04 12.98
N THR A 121 5.78 -11.62 11.94
CA THR A 121 5.93 -12.18 10.59
C THR A 121 7.26 -11.75 9.99
N GLU A 122 7.95 -12.69 9.35
CA GLU A 122 9.26 -12.47 8.76
C GLU A 122 9.18 -12.22 7.25
N PHE A 123 10.12 -11.42 6.75
CA PHE A 123 10.21 -10.99 5.35
C PHE A 123 11.68 -10.95 4.92
N SER A 124 11.95 -11.34 3.69
CA SER A 124 13.29 -11.25 3.10
C SER A 124 13.60 -9.92 2.44
N LYS A 125 12.60 -9.03 2.27
CA LYS A 125 12.74 -7.73 1.61
C LYS A 125 12.16 -6.62 2.49
N LEU A 126 12.76 -5.45 2.44
CA LEU A 126 12.26 -4.28 3.15
C LEU A 126 10.91 -3.86 2.58
N SER A 127 10.77 -3.88 1.25
CA SER A 127 9.51 -3.59 0.58
C SER A 127 8.35 -4.47 1.05
N ALA A 128 8.60 -5.76 1.29
CA ALA A 128 7.58 -6.71 1.73
C ALA A 128 7.11 -6.42 3.17
N LEU A 129 8.03 -6.04 4.07
CA LEU A 129 7.67 -5.60 5.42
C LEU A 129 6.81 -4.32 5.38
N TYR A 130 7.16 -3.33 4.56
CA TYR A 130 6.35 -2.12 4.41
C TYR A 130 4.99 -2.41 3.79
N GLN A 131 4.94 -3.23 2.74
CA GLN A 131 3.68 -3.62 2.14
C GLN A 131 2.76 -4.31 3.17
N HIS A 132 3.31 -5.22 3.98
CA HIS A 132 2.58 -5.83 5.08
C HIS A 132 2.02 -4.78 6.05
N ALA A 133 2.85 -3.83 6.49
CA ALA A 133 2.41 -2.79 7.41
C ALA A 133 1.32 -1.89 6.78
N GLU A 134 1.43 -1.57 5.49
CA GLU A 134 0.45 -0.74 4.77
C GLU A 134 -0.90 -1.48 4.58
N ASP A 135 -0.86 -2.78 4.29
CA ASP A 135 -2.06 -3.58 3.95
C ASP A 135 -2.77 -4.17 5.17
N VAL A 136 -2.06 -4.42 6.28
CA VAL A 136 -2.62 -5.07 7.48
C VAL A 136 -3.04 -4.02 8.52
N PRO A 137 -4.35 -3.83 8.80
CA PRO A 137 -4.82 -2.75 9.66
C PRO A 137 -4.21 -2.75 11.06
N SER A 138 -4.04 -3.92 11.67
CA SER A 138 -3.43 -4.08 13.00
C SER A 138 -1.95 -3.72 13.03
N CYS A 139 -1.26 -3.75 11.90
CA CYS A 139 0.17 -3.43 11.78
C CYS A 139 0.42 -2.02 11.22
N SER A 140 -0.61 -1.37 10.66
CA SER A 140 -0.48 -0.07 9.96
C SER A 140 0.04 1.10 10.79
N TYR A 141 -0.08 1.04 12.11
CA TYR A 141 0.49 2.05 13.00
C TYR A 141 2.02 2.07 12.98
N LEU A 142 2.68 0.98 12.55
CA LEU A 142 4.14 0.90 12.45
C LEU A 142 4.69 1.84 11.37
N ALA A 143 3.94 2.04 10.29
CA ALA A 143 4.30 2.88 9.15
C ALA A 143 3.68 4.29 9.21
N LYS A 144 3.10 4.69 10.35
CA LYS A 144 2.50 6.02 10.57
C LYS A 144 3.08 6.70 11.79
N ASP A 145 2.96 8.02 11.84
CA ASP A 145 3.30 8.85 12.99
C ASP A 145 4.67 8.48 13.60
N GLU A 146 4.69 8.08 14.88
CA GLU A 146 5.87 7.72 15.65
C GLU A 146 6.27 6.23 15.54
N GLY A 147 5.64 5.49 14.63
CA GLY A 147 5.94 4.10 14.34
C GLY A 147 7.39 3.90 13.88
N CYS A 148 7.96 2.72 14.17
CA CYS A 148 9.37 2.45 13.86
C CYS A 148 9.65 2.45 12.35
N LEU A 149 8.69 2.00 11.54
CA LEU A 149 8.82 2.03 10.08
C LEU A 149 8.64 3.46 9.56
N ALA A 150 7.72 4.26 10.10
CA ALA A 150 7.64 5.69 9.76
C ALA A 150 8.95 6.45 10.06
N LYS A 151 9.66 6.07 11.13
CA LYS A 151 10.98 6.62 11.48
C LYS A 151 12.08 6.13 10.54
N LEU A 152 12.02 4.87 10.13
CA LEU A 152 12.93 4.31 9.14
C LEU A 152 12.73 4.97 7.77
N GLU A 153 11.50 5.15 7.30
CA GLU A 153 11.19 5.84 6.04
C GLU A 153 11.83 7.23 6.01
N ARG A 154 11.64 8.03 7.07
CA ARG A 154 12.28 9.35 7.20
C ARG A 154 13.80 9.29 7.29
N PHE A 155 14.36 8.20 7.82
CA PHE A 155 15.81 8.00 7.84
C PHE A 155 16.34 7.68 6.44
N ILE A 156 15.69 6.77 5.70
CA ILE A 156 16.06 6.40 4.34
C ILE A 156 16.03 7.63 3.43
N PHE A 157 14.92 8.39 3.41
CA PHE A 157 14.83 9.57 2.54
C PHE A 157 15.94 10.59 2.79
N ARG A 158 16.30 10.84 4.06
CA ARG A 158 17.38 11.78 4.41
C ARG A 158 18.78 11.32 4.02
N ASN A 159 18.99 10.03 3.76
CA ASN A 159 20.30 9.47 3.40
C ASN A 159 20.39 9.06 1.91
N LEU A 160 19.29 9.20 1.17
CA LEU A 160 19.27 8.99 -0.29
C LEU A 160 19.30 10.31 -1.08
N GLU A 161 19.03 11.45 -0.43
CA GLU A 161 19.26 12.81 -0.95
C GLU A 161 20.76 13.18 -0.96
#